data_AF-A0A6L3A995-F1
#
_entry.id   AF-A0A6L3A995-F1
#
_cell.length_a   1.000
_cell.length_b   1.000
_cell.length_c   1.000
_cell.angle_alpha   90.00
_cell.angle_beta   90.00
_cell.angle_gamma   90.00
#
_symmetry.space_group_name_H-M   'P 1'
#
loop_
_entity.id
_entity.type
_entity.pdbx_description
1 polymer ?
#
loop_
_entity_poly.entity_id
_entity_poly.type
_entity_poly.pdbx_seq_one_letter_code
_entity_poly.pdbx_strand_id
1 'polypeptide(L)'
;MSTTTFAPIEQALDDLRAGRMIILVDDEDRENEGDLVVAAEHVTPEIINFMLRHARGVLCLSMTAERCRQLHLPLQTPENTTRYGTAFTVTIDAHPRFGVTTGVSTHDRAATIRAATADRAEPGDLVRPGHINPLMAVDGGVLVRAGQTEGSVDLCRIAGLKPAAVIIEILNEDGTMARRPQLETLAREHGLRMYTVADLIEYRMKNERFVTRGQTVRMPTRFGEFTLVSFTTPVDREPHLALCCGGVGELGPDGEAIPHPDPVLVRVESECLTGHVFHSARCDCGDQLETAMQLIQREGKGALIYLRQEGRAIGLHNKLRAYTLQDQGLDTVEANEALGLPPDRRDYGVGAQICRDLGLRQLRILTNNPKKISRLEVYGLRIAEQLPIQVPANPHNAAYLKTKKDKLGHMLAL
;
A
#
# COMPACT_ATOMS: atom_id res chain seq x y z
N MET A 1 25.91 19.33 -5.76
CA MET A 1 25.79 17.96 -6.31
C MET A 1 24.36 17.53 -6.03
N SER A 2 23.52 17.47 -7.07
CA SER A 2 22.11 17.14 -6.91
C SER A 2 22.02 15.71 -6.38
N THR A 3 21.56 15.55 -5.14
CA THR A 3 20.99 14.30 -4.67
C THR A 3 19.87 13.96 -5.66
N THR A 4 19.97 12.85 -6.38
CA THR A 4 18.90 12.45 -7.29
C THR A 4 17.73 12.02 -6.43
N THR A 5 16.81 12.94 -6.17
CA THR A 5 15.54 12.68 -5.49
C THR A 5 14.72 11.73 -6.35
N PHE A 6 14.00 10.79 -5.71
CA PHE A 6 12.98 10.00 -6.40
C PHE A 6 12.04 10.94 -7.17
N ALA A 7 11.78 10.61 -8.43
CA ALA A 7 10.95 11.43 -9.29
C ALA A 7 9.46 11.19 -8.99
N PRO A 8 8.57 12.17 -9.24
CA PRO A 8 7.12 11.97 -9.11
C PRO A 8 6.62 10.83 -10.02
N ILE A 9 5.64 10.06 -9.55
CA ILE A 9 5.12 8.89 -10.27
C ILE A 9 4.58 9.24 -11.66
N GLU A 10 4.02 10.45 -11.84
CA GLU A 10 3.58 10.94 -13.14
C GLU A 10 4.68 10.84 -14.21
N GLN A 11 5.94 11.10 -13.82
CA GLN A 11 7.07 11.00 -14.72
C GLN A 11 7.42 9.55 -15.07
N ALA A 12 7.17 8.59 -14.17
CA ALA A 12 7.34 7.17 -14.48
C ALA A 12 6.37 6.73 -15.57
N LEU A 13 5.12 7.23 -15.51
CA LEU A 13 4.11 6.94 -16.52
C LEU A 13 4.56 7.46 -17.90
N ASP A 14 5.11 8.67 -17.94
CA ASP A 14 5.61 9.27 -19.19
C ASP A 14 6.86 8.56 -19.73
N ASP A 15 7.75 8.10 -18.86
CA ASP A 15 8.90 7.28 -19.27
C ASP A 15 8.46 5.96 -19.90
N LEU A 16 7.59 5.24 -19.21
CA LEU A 16 7.10 3.95 -19.68
C LEU A 16 6.32 4.09 -21.00
N ARG A 17 5.47 5.12 -21.15
CA ARG A 17 4.78 5.42 -22.43
C ARG A 17 5.75 5.70 -23.57
N ALA A 18 6.89 6.31 -23.26
CA ALA A 18 7.94 6.60 -24.23
C ALA A 18 8.86 5.39 -24.51
N GLY A 19 8.58 4.22 -23.95
CA GLY A 19 9.42 3.03 -24.07
C GLY A 19 10.75 3.11 -23.33
N ARG A 20 10.88 4.04 -22.37
CA ARG A 20 12.09 4.20 -21.56
C ARG A 20 12.07 3.22 -20.37
N MET A 21 13.27 2.77 -19.99
CA MET A 21 13.48 2.02 -18.76
C MET A 21 13.44 2.97 -17.55
N ILE A 22 12.98 2.46 -16.42
CA ILE A 22 13.02 3.14 -15.12
C ILE A 22 13.66 2.23 -14.08
N ILE A 23 14.06 2.79 -12.94
CA ILE A 23 14.42 2.03 -11.74
C ILE A 23 13.26 2.12 -10.75
N LEU A 24 12.70 0.98 -10.36
CA LEU A 24 11.68 0.89 -9.32
C LEU A 24 12.29 0.24 -8.07
N VAL A 25 12.27 0.97 -6.96
CA VAL A 25 12.80 0.52 -5.67
C VAL A 25 11.64 0.13 -4.76
N ASP A 26 11.78 -0.97 -4.03
CA ASP A 26 10.82 -1.33 -2.99
C ASP A 26 11.06 -0.59 -1.66
N ASP A 27 10.32 -0.96 -0.63
CA ASP A 27 10.45 -0.36 0.70
C ASP A 27 11.82 -0.69 1.33
N GLU A 28 12.44 0.26 2.02
CA GLU A 28 13.72 0.07 2.73
C GLU A 28 13.65 -1.09 3.76
N ASP A 29 12.46 -1.38 4.30
CA ASP A 29 12.22 -2.46 5.26
C ASP A 29 11.88 -3.81 4.59
N ARG A 30 11.82 -3.89 3.24
CA ARG A 30 11.51 -5.10 2.47
C ARG A 30 12.78 -5.76 1.93
N GLU A 31 13.11 -5.60 0.65
CA GLU A 31 14.36 -6.09 0.04
C GLU A 31 15.40 -4.97 -0.01
N ASN A 32 14.97 -3.70 -0.02
CA ASN A 32 15.81 -2.53 -0.22
C ASN A 32 16.61 -2.66 -1.52
N GLU A 33 15.89 -3.05 -2.58
CA GLU A 33 16.41 -3.45 -3.89
C GLU A 33 15.73 -2.68 -5.01
N GLY A 34 16.49 -2.45 -6.08
CA GLY A 34 16.01 -1.78 -7.27
C GLY A 34 15.95 -2.72 -8.45
N ASP A 35 14.84 -2.64 -9.19
CA ASP A 35 14.67 -3.35 -10.46
C ASP A 35 14.73 -2.36 -11.62
N LEU A 36 15.39 -2.75 -12.71
CA LEU A 36 15.10 -2.11 -13.99
C LEU A 36 13.73 -2.57 -14.47
N VAL A 37 12.89 -1.63 -14.89
CA VAL A 37 11.53 -1.89 -15.37
C VAL A 37 11.35 -1.27 -16.75
N VAL A 38 10.74 -2.01 -17.67
CA VAL A 38 10.23 -1.52 -18.95
C VAL A 38 8.87 -2.15 -19.24
N ALA A 39 7.97 -1.39 -19.87
CA ALA A 39 6.70 -1.95 -20.33
C ALA A 39 6.95 -3.07 -21.35
N ALA A 40 6.31 -4.21 -21.18
CA ALA A 40 6.62 -5.41 -21.96
C ALA A 40 6.35 -5.23 -23.46
N GLU A 41 5.40 -4.36 -23.83
CA GLU A 41 5.11 -4.05 -25.24
C GLU A 41 6.22 -3.25 -25.95
N HIS A 42 7.11 -2.61 -25.19
CA HIS A 42 8.26 -1.86 -25.73
C HIS A 42 9.55 -2.67 -25.73
N VAL A 43 9.50 -3.96 -25.38
CA VAL A 43 10.71 -4.77 -25.26
C VAL A 43 11.41 -4.98 -26.62
N THR A 44 12.73 -4.74 -26.63
CA THR A 44 13.60 -5.03 -27.77
C THR A 44 14.79 -5.90 -27.35
N PRO A 45 15.47 -6.59 -28.29
CA PRO A 45 16.70 -7.31 -27.98
C PRO A 45 17.78 -6.43 -27.35
N GLU A 46 17.87 -5.16 -27.74
CA GLU A 46 18.82 -4.18 -27.22
C GLU A 46 18.51 -3.83 -25.76
N ILE A 47 17.23 -3.65 -25.43
CA ILE A 47 16.78 -3.42 -24.05
C ILE A 47 17.09 -4.63 -23.18
N ILE A 48 16.80 -5.85 -23.64
CA ILE A 48 17.12 -7.07 -22.89
C ILE A 48 18.64 -7.20 -22.69
N ASN A 49 19.44 -6.90 -23.72
CA ASN A 49 20.88 -6.95 -23.60
C ASN A 49 21.41 -5.91 -22.60
N PHE A 50 20.82 -4.71 -22.59
CA PHE A 50 21.12 -3.69 -21.59
C PHE A 50 20.80 -4.19 -20.17
N MET A 51 19.58 -4.70 -19.97
CA MET A 51 19.11 -5.25 -18.69
C MET A 51 20.05 -6.33 -18.17
N LEU A 52 20.41 -7.31 -19.01
CA LEU A 52 21.31 -8.40 -18.61
C LEU A 52 22.74 -7.93 -18.31
N ARG A 53 23.23 -6.91 -19.01
CA ARG A 53 24.60 -6.39 -18.82
C ARG A 53 24.72 -5.52 -17.57
N HIS A 54 23.72 -4.67 -17.32
CA HIS A 54 23.80 -3.61 -16.31
C HIS A 54 23.07 -3.93 -15.01
N ALA A 55 22.05 -4.79 -15.04
CA ALA A 55 21.38 -5.25 -13.82
C ALA A 55 21.83 -6.65 -13.39
N ARG A 56 22.02 -7.57 -14.36
CA ARG A 56 22.61 -8.91 -14.15
C ARG A 56 21.77 -9.88 -13.30
N GLY A 57 20.58 -9.47 -12.82
CA GLY A 57 19.66 -10.28 -12.02
C GLY A 57 18.87 -11.31 -12.82
N VAL A 58 17.69 -11.68 -12.31
CA VAL A 58 16.80 -12.65 -12.97
C VAL A 58 15.79 -11.92 -13.84
N LEU A 59 15.95 -12.05 -15.17
CA LEU A 59 15.00 -11.44 -16.10
C LEU A 59 13.62 -12.09 -15.97
N CYS A 60 12.64 -11.29 -15.58
CA CYS A 60 11.27 -11.74 -15.33
C CYS A 60 10.26 -10.97 -16.20
N LEU A 61 9.11 -11.61 -16.44
CA LEU A 61 7.96 -11.01 -17.11
C LEU A 61 6.79 -10.92 -16.11
N SER A 62 6.57 -9.75 -15.53
CA SER A 62 5.44 -9.48 -14.64
C SER A 62 4.17 -9.28 -15.45
N MET A 63 3.10 -9.99 -15.10
CA MET A 63 1.79 -9.93 -15.77
C MET A 63 0.65 -10.02 -14.78
N THR A 64 -0.55 -9.61 -15.19
CA THR A 64 -1.76 -9.82 -14.39
C THR A 64 -2.08 -11.31 -14.22
N ALA A 65 -2.73 -11.65 -13.09
CA ALA A 65 -3.28 -12.98 -12.88
C ALA A 65 -4.23 -13.41 -14.01
N GLU A 66 -5.01 -12.48 -14.58
CA GLU A 66 -5.86 -12.72 -15.75
C GLU A 66 -5.05 -13.20 -16.96
N ARG A 67 -3.95 -12.51 -17.31
CA ARG A 67 -3.09 -12.89 -18.43
C ARG A 67 -2.44 -14.26 -18.19
N CYS A 68 -1.94 -14.52 -16.98
CA CYS A 68 -1.40 -15.82 -16.63
C CYS A 68 -2.46 -16.94 -16.75
N ARG A 69 -3.71 -16.69 -16.32
CA ARG A 69 -4.83 -17.64 -16.49
C ARG A 69 -5.15 -17.87 -17.97
N GLN A 70 -5.26 -16.81 -18.78
CA GLN A 70 -5.50 -16.89 -20.23
C GLN A 70 -4.45 -17.77 -20.92
N LEU A 71 -3.19 -17.66 -20.51
CA LEU A 71 -2.06 -18.39 -21.09
C LEU A 71 -1.81 -19.75 -20.43
N HIS A 72 -2.65 -20.22 -19.52
CA HIS A 72 -2.45 -21.44 -18.74
C HIS A 72 -1.04 -21.51 -18.11
N LEU A 73 -0.67 -20.47 -17.37
CA LEU A 73 0.60 -20.37 -16.64
C LEU A 73 0.34 -20.60 -15.14
N PRO A 74 0.35 -21.86 -14.66
CA PRO A 74 0.27 -22.15 -13.23
C PRO A 74 1.53 -21.68 -12.51
N LEU A 75 1.42 -21.50 -11.18
CA LEU A 75 2.58 -21.27 -10.33
C LEU A 75 3.58 -22.43 -10.44
N GLN A 76 4.88 -22.13 -10.38
CA GLN A 76 5.93 -23.16 -10.51
C GLN A 76 5.96 -24.14 -9.33
N THR A 77 5.43 -23.73 -8.17
CA THR A 77 5.30 -24.54 -6.97
C THR A 77 3.88 -24.45 -6.44
N PRO A 78 3.26 -25.55 -5.99
CA PRO A 78 1.95 -25.53 -5.36
C PRO A 78 1.97 -24.81 -4.00
N GLU A 79 3.12 -24.81 -3.30
CA GLU A 79 3.31 -24.12 -2.03
C GLU A 79 4.43 -23.09 -2.16
N ASN A 80 4.09 -21.82 -1.98
CA ASN A 80 5.06 -20.72 -1.99
C ASN A 80 5.55 -20.46 -0.57
N THR A 81 6.77 -20.88 -0.28
CA THR A 81 7.43 -20.71 1.03
C THR A 81 8.40 -19.52 1.06
N THR A 82 8.46 -18.72 -0.01
CA THR A 82 9.33 -17.54 -0.04
C THR A 82 8.86 -16.49 0.96
N ARG A 83 9.81 -15.75 1.56
CA ARG A 83 9.53 -14.72 2.57
C ARG A 83 8.48 -13.69 2.12
N TYR A 84 8.50 -13.32 0.85
CA TYR A 84 7.63 -12.28 0.28
C TYR A 84 6.57 -12.82 -0.69
N GLY A 85 6.39 -14.14 -0.75
CA GLY A 85 5.37 -14.78 -1.58
C GLY A 85 5.47 -14.45 -3.07
N THR A 86 6.67 -14.23 -3.61
CA THR A 86 6.87 -13.87 -5.02
C THR A 86 6.34 -14.98 -5.92
N ALA A 87 5.33 -14.68 -6.73
CA ALA A 87 4.53 -15.68 -7.44
C ALA A 87 5.08 -16.02 -8.82
N PHE A 88 6.19 -16.75 -8.85
CA PHE A 88 6.73 -17.32 -10.08
C PHE A 88 5.79 -18.37 -10.68
N THR A 89 5.56 -18.24 -11.99
CA THR A 89 4.90 -19.26 -12.81
C THR A 89 5.92 -20.16 -13.49
N VAL A 90 5.45 -21.24 -14.12
CA VAL A 90 6.28 -22.08 -14.98
C VAL A 90 7.01 -21.24 -16.04
N THR A 91 8.28 -21.56 -16.29
CA THR A 91 9.08 -20.81 -17.28
C THR A 91 8.58 -21.08 -18.71
N ILE A 92 8.75 -20.08 -19.58
CA ILE A 92 8.22 -20.10 -20.94
C ILE A 92 9.25 -19.67 -21.98
N ASP A 93 9.09 -20.20 -23.19
CA ASP A 93 9.61 -19.64 -24.43
C ASP A 93 8.46 -19.48 -25.44
N ALA A 94 8.60 -18.59 -26.41
CA ALA A 94 7.67 -18.57 -27.54
C ALA A 94 7.85 -19.83 -28.39
N HIS A 95 6.74 -20.28 -28.97
CA HIS A 95 6.73 -21.38 -29.93
C HIS A 95 7.68 -21.08 -31.11
N PRO A 96 8.37 -22.08 -31.69
CA PRO A 96 9.32 -21.88 -32.79
C PRO A 96 8.76 -21.13 -34.02
N ARG A 97 7.43 -21.11 -34.18
CA ARG A 97 6.74 -20.31 -35.22
C ARG A 97 7.01 -18.80 -35.13
N PHE A 98 7.42 -18.32 -33.95
CA PHE A 98 7.82 -16.94 -33.71
C PHE A 98 9.32 -16.70 -33.92
N GLY A 99 10.05 -17.67 -34.50
CA GLY A 99 11.48 -17.54 -34.80
C GLY A 99 12.40 -17.79 -33.61
N VAL A 100 11.88 -18.28 -32.49
CA VAL A 100 12.68 -18.71 -31.33
C VAL A 100 13.41 -20.01 -31.66
N THR A 101 14.68 -20.09 -31.23
CA THR A 101 15.53 -21.26 -31.42
C THR A 101 15.82 -21.92 -30.08
N THR A 102 16.82 -21.43 -29.34
CA THR A 102 17.21 -21.96 -28.02
C THR A 102 16.47 -21.28 -26.89
N GLY A 103 15.86 -20.11 -27.10
CA GLY A 103 15.16 -19.34 -26.06
C GLY A 103 16.06 -18.38 -25.29
N VAL A 104 17.39 -18.60 -25.29
CA VAL A 104 18.33 -17.88 -24.41
C VAL A 104 18.75 -16.52 -24.96
N SER A 105 18.81 -16.38 -26.29
CA SER A 105 19.30 -15.16 -26.93
C SER A 105 18.43 -13.95 -26.56
N THR A 106 18.98 -12.73 -26.63
CA THR A 106 18.19 -11.50 -26.39
C THR A 106 17.05 -11.35 -27.40
N HIS A 107 17.23 -11.85 -28.63
CA HIS A 107 16.18 -11.88 -29.66
C HIS A 107 15.07 -12.87 -29.31
N ASP A 108 15.44 -14.08 -28.86
CA ASP A 108 14.50 -15.13 -28.49
C ASP A 108 13.70 -14.72 -27.25
N ARG A 109 14.36 -14.20 -26.22
CA ARG A 109 13.72 -13.65 -25.02
C ARG A 109 12.74 -12.52 -25.34
N ALA A 110 13.12 -11.60 -26.23
CA ALA A 110 12.23 -10.53 -26.66
C ALA A 110 11.03 -11.07 -27.47
N ALA A 111 11.23 -12.09 -28.31
CA ALA A 111 10.16 -12.74 -29.04
C ALA A 111 9.19 -13.47 -28.09
N THR A 112 9.70 -14.17 -27.07
CA THR A 112 8.91 -14.80 -26.01
C THR A 112 8.03 -13.78 -25.28
N ILE A 113 8.61 -12.66 -24.83
CA ILE A 113 7.86 -11.61 -24.12
C ILE A 113 6.78 -11.00 -25.00
N ARG A 114 7.09 -10.71 -26.28
CA ARG A 114 6.10 -10.18 -27.23
C ARG A 114 4.97 -11.18 -27.52
N ALA A 115 5.27 -12.47 -27.64
CA ALA A 115 4.25 -13.50 -27.82
C ALA A 115 3.34 -13.60 -26.60
N ALA A 116 3.90 -13.61 -25.39
CA ALA A 116 3.13 -13.67 -24.14
C ALA A 116 2.24 -12.43 -23.92
N THR A 117 2.62 -11.27 -24.48
CA THR A 117 1.91 -9.99 -24.30
C THR A 117 1.14 -9.53 -25.55
N ALA A 118 1.01 -10.40 -26.56
CA ALA A 118 0.18 -10.12 -27.72
C ALA A 118 -1.32 -10.07 -27.32
N ASP A 119 -2.11 -9.24 -28.01
CA ASP A 119 -3.53 -9.04 -27.66
C ASP A 119 -4.33 -10.34 -27.77
N ARG A 120 -3.98 -11.15 -28.78
CA ARG A 120 -4.57 -12.46 -29.06
C ARG A 120 -3.65 -13.61 -28.66
N ALA A 121 -2.79 -13.41 -27.65
CA ALA A 121 -1.91 -14.47 -27.18
C ALA A 121 -2.71 -15.67 -26.68
N GLU A 122 -2.36 -16.85 -27.15
CA GLU A 122 -3.00 -18.12 -26.81
C GLU A 122 -2.01 -19.05 -26.07
N PRO A 123 -2.48 -20.01 -25.26
CA PRO A 123 -1.60 -20.95 -24.56
C PRO A 123 -0.60 -21.69 -25.47
N GLY A 124 -1.00 -21.97 -26.72
CA GLY A 124 -0.18 -22.64 -27.74
C GLY A 124 0.85 -21.73 -28.41
N ASP A 125 0.86 -20.43 -28.12
CA ASP A 125 1.93 -19.52 -28.54
C ASP A 125 3.20 -19.72 -27.71
N LEU A 126 3.11 -20.43 -26.59
CA LEU A 126 4.18 -20.61 -25.62
C LEU A 126 4.48 -22.10 -25.38
N VAL A 127 5.75 -22.42 -25.27
CA VAL A 127 6.26 -23.73 -24.84
C VAL A 127 6.77 -23.65 -23.40
N ARG A 128 6.76 -24.78 -22.70
CA ARG A 128 7.15 -24.93 -21.29
C ARG A 128 8.00 -26.20 -21.14
N PRO A 129 9.12 -26.20 -20.40
CA PRO A 129 9.78 -25.02 -19.82
C PRO A 129 10.40 -24.11 -20.89
N GLY A 130 10.91 -22.96 -20.47
CA GLY A 130 11.71 -22.06 -21.31
C GLY A 130 12.59 -21.12 -20.47
N HIS A 131 12.94 -19.96 -21.02
CA HIS A 131 14.00 -19.09 -20.47
C HIS A 131 13.52 -17.72 -19.98
N ILE A 132 12.25 -17.38 -20.18
CA ILE A 132 11.61 -16.26 -19.49
C ILE A 132 10.91 -16.78 -18.23
N ASN A 133 11.07 -16.06 -17.12
CA ASN A 133 10.45 -16.35 -15.83
C ASN A 133 9.22 -15.45 -15.63
N PRO A 134 7.98 -15.90 -15.88
CA PRO A 134 6.84 -15.03 -15.70
C PRO A 134 6.43 -14.96 -14.24
N LEU A 135 6.11 -13.76 -13.78
CA LEU A 135 5.63 -13.44 -12.44
C LEU A 135 4.16 -13.04 -12.50
N MET A 136 3.36 -13.64 -11.63
CA MET A 136 1.93 -13.37 -11.52
C MET A 136 1.68 -12.28 -10.47
N ALA A 137 1.34 -11.07 -10.91
CA ALA A 137 0.93 -10.01 -9.99
C ALA A 137 -0.42 -10.35 -9.36
N VAL A 138 -0.55 -10.06 -8.06
CA VAL A 138 -1.83 -10.24 -7.34
C VAL A 138 -2.89 -9.27 -7.84
N ASP A 139 -4.15 -9.71 -7.85
CA ASP A 139 -5.28 -8.81 -8.09
C ASP A 139 -5.28 -7.71 -7.00
N GLY A 140 -5.44 -6.44 -7.40
CA GLY A 140 -5.31 -5.27 -6.53
C GLY A 140 -3.92 -4.60 -6.52
N GLY A 141 -2.88 -5.28 -7.02
CA GLY A 141 -1.56 -4.69 -7.24
C GLY A 141 -0.84 -4.27 -5.95
N VAL A 142 -0.13 -3.14 -5.98
CA VAL A 142 0.76 -2.71 -4.87
C VAL A 142 0.04 -2.47 -3.55
N LEU A 143 -1.27 -2.31 -3.60
CA LEU A 143 -2.11 -2.11 -2.43
C LEU A 143 -2.31 -3.42 -1.64
N VAL A 144 -2.28 -4.55 -2.34
CA VAL A 144 -2.38 -5.89 -1.75
C VAL A 144 -1.00 -6.45 -1.44
N ARG A 145 -0.04 -6.25 -2.35
CA ARG A 145 1.35 -6.67 -2.18
C ARG A 145 2.29 -5.60 -2.71
N ALA A 146 3.01 -4.94 -1.81
CA ALA A 146 3.97 -3.88 -2.14
C ALA A 146 5.29 -4.43 -2.71
N GLY A 147 5.24 -5.16 -3.84
CA GLY A 147 6.42 -5.68 -4.55
C GLY A 147 6.61 -5.02 -5.93
N GLN A 148 7.82 -5.15 -6.49
CA GLN A 148 8.17 -4.64 -7.82
C GLN A 148 7.36 -5.33 -8.93
N THR A 149 6.99 -6.61 -8.74
CA THR A 149 6.06 -7.33 -9.64
C THR A 149 4.74 -6.57 -9.79
N GLU A 150 4.08 -6.25 -8.68
CA GLU A 150 2.83 -5.49 -8.70
C GLU A 150 3.06 -4.05 -9.16
N GLY A 151 4.12 -3.39 -8.68
CA GLY A 151 4.40 -1.99 -9.01
C GLY A 151 4.64 -1.77 -10.49
N SER A 152 5.38 -2.67 -11.14
CA SER A 152 5.63 -2.61 -12.57
C SER A 152 4.37 -2.83 -13.41
N VAL A 153 3.51 -3.77 -13.03
CA VAL A 153 2.21 -4.02 -13.68
C VAL A 153 1.25 -2.85 -13.48
N ASP A 154 1.20 -2.29 -12.27
CA ASP A 154 0.35 -1.15 -11.94
C ASP A 154 0.77 0.12 -12.70
N LEU A 155 2.08 0.42 -12.74
CA LEU A 155 2.60 1.56 -13.52
C LEU A 155 2.22 1.44 -15.00
N CYS A 156 2.39 0.25 -15.60
CA CYS A 156 2.00 0.05 -16.99
C CYS A 156 0.48 0.25 -17.19
N ARG A 157 -0.35 -0.29 -16.29
CA ARG A 157 -1.81 -0.10 -16.34
C ARG A 157 -2.21 1.37 -16.26
N ILE A 158 -1.66 2.12 -15.31
CA ILE A 158 -1.94 3.54 -15.09
C ILE A 158 -1.42 4.38 -16.28
N ALA A 159 -0.31 3.95 -16.88
CA ALA A 159 0.24 4.58 -18.09
C ALA A 159 -0.65 4.37 -19.33
N GLY A 160 -1.68 3.52 -19.28
CA GLY A 160 -2.51 3.17 -20.43
C GLY A 160 -1.84 2.17 -21.37
N LEU A 161 -0.80 1.48 -20.88
CA LEU A 161 -0.08 0.42 -21.58
C LEU A 161 -0.68 -0.94 -21.20
N LYS A 162 -0.26 -2.00 -21.89
CA LYS A 162 -0.57 -3.38 -21.50
C LYS A 162 -0.07 -3.61 -20.07
N PRO A 163 -0.87 -4.22 -19.18
CA PRO A 163 -0.51 -4.42 -17.77
C PRO A 163 0.49 -5.60 -17.63
N ALA A 164 1.66 -5.43 -18.24
CA ALA A 164 2.75 -6.38 -18.25
C ALA A 164 4.09 -5.62 -18.39
N ALA A 165 5.10 -6.05 -17.64
CA ALA A 165 6.41 -5.40 -17.59
C ALA A 165 7.54 -6.43 -17.56
N VAL A 166 8.68 -6.07 -18.14
CA VAL A 166 9.92 -6.83 -17.98
C VAL A 166 10.68 -6.20 -16.83
N ILE A 167 11.07 -7.02 -15.85
CA ILE A 167 11.81 -6.59 -14.68
C ILE A 167 13.08 -7.42 -14.48
N ILE A 168 14.09 -6.85 -13.84
CA ILE A 168 15.33 -7.53 -13.46
C ILE A 168 15.97 -6.80 -12.28
N GLU A 169 16.39 -7.54 -11.28
CA GLU A 169 17.06 -6.97 -10.11
C GLU A 169 18.45 -6.46 -10.48
N ILE A 170 18.86 -5.35 -9.87
CA ILE A 170 20.15 -4.71 -10.14
C ILE A 170 21.20 -5.19 -9.11
N LEU A 171 22.25 -5.84 -9.62
CA LEU A 171 23.41 -6.29 -8.86
C LEU A 171 24.59 -5.34 -9.06
N ASN A 172 25.42 -5.24 -8.03
CA ASN A 172 26.77 -4.67 -8.10
C ASN A 172 27.69 -5.60 -8.92
N GLU A 173 28.87 -5.09 -9.29
CA GLU A 173 29.82 -5.86 -10.08
C GLU A 173 30.37 -7.10 -9.37
N ASP A 174 30.43 -7.05 -8.04
CA ASP A 174 30.85 -8.17 -7.19
C ASP A 174 29.74 -9.22 -6.97
N GLY A 175 28.56 -9.02 -7.57
CA GLY A 175 27.40 -9.91 -7.45
C GLY A 175 26.56 -9.69 -6.18
N THR A 176 26.86 -8.70 -5.36
CA THR A 176 25.96 -8.27 -4.28
C THR A 176 24.82 -7.43 -4.81
N MET A 177 23.72 -7.29 -4.06
CA MET A 177 22.59 -6.47 -4.50
C MET A 177 22.91 -4.98 -4.45
N ALA A 178 22.56 -4.23 -5.50
CA ALA A 178 22.74 -2.79 -5.53
C ALA A 178 21.76 -2.11 -4.56
N ARG A 179 22.30 -1.25 -3.70
CA ARG A 179 21.52 -0.41 -2.78
C ARG A 179 21.42 1.00 -3.36
N ARG A 180 20.65 1.86 -2.70
CA ARG A 180 20.35 3.22 -3.15
C ARG A 180 21.55 4.01 -3.71
N PRO A 181 22.74 4.08 -3.08
CA PRO A 181 23.87 4.84 -3.63
C PRO A 181 24.36 4.31 -5.00
N GLN A 182 24.34 2.98 -5.19
CA GLN A 182 24.72 2.35 -6.44
C GLN A 182 23.64 2.53 -7.51
N LEU A 183 22.36 2.43 -7.13
CA LEU A 183 21.23 2.73 -8.02
C LEU A 183 21.26 4.18 -8.52
N GLU A 184 21.54 5.14 -7.65
CA GLU A 184 21.69 6.57 -8.02
C GLU A 184 22.86 6.82 -8.97
N THR A 185 23.91 5.98 -8.89
CA THR A 185 25.06 6.04 -9.81
C THR A 185 24.65 5.51 -11.19
N LEU A 186 24.07 4.30 -11.24
CA LEU A 186 23.56 3.69 -12.48
C LEU A 186 22.53 4.59 -13.18
N ALA A 187 21.61 5.17 -12.40
CA ALA A 187 20.59 6.08 -12.90
C ALA A 187 21.20 7.27 -13.65
N ARG A 188 22.24 7.86 -13.08
CA ARG A 188 22.93 9.03 -13.64
C ARG A 188 23.75 8.68 -14.88
N GLU A 189 24.45 7.55 -14.85
CA GLU A 189 25.28 7.07 -15.95
C GLU A 189 24.45 6.77 -17.20
N HIS A 190 23.24 6.23 -17.02
CA HIS A 190 22.37 5.80 -18.11
C HIS A 190 21.15 6.69 -18.35
N GLY A 191 21.04 7.81 -17.64
CA GLY A 191 19.92 8.75 -17.78
C GLY A 191 18.57 8.15 -17.38
N LEU A 192 18.54 7.23 -16.42
CA LEU A 192 17.33 6.62 -15.87
C LEU A 192 16.80 7.44 -14.70
N ARG A 193 15.49 7.38 -14.46
CA ARG A 193 14.84 7.94 -13.27
C ARG A 193 14.49 6.84 -12.28
N MET A 194 14.54 7.20 -11.00
CA MET A 194 14.25 6.30 -9.89
C MET A 194 12.90 6.65 -9.26
N TYR A 195 12.15 5.62 -8.90
CA TYR A 195 10.82 5.69 -8.28
C TYR A 195 10.72 4.68 -7.15
N THR A 196 9.78 4.88 -6.22
CA THR A 196 9.52 3.94 -5.14
C THR A 196 8.13 3.32 -5.24
N VAL A 197 7.99 2.07 -4.80
CA VAL A 197 6.67 1.43 -4.63
C VAL A 197 5.82 2.22 -3.61
N ALA A 198 6.43 2.82 -2.60
CA ALA A 198 5.73 3.65 -1.61
C ALA A 198 5.06 4.87 -2.26
N ASP A 199 5.78 5.61 -3.12
CA ASP A 199 5.21 6.76 -3.85
C ASP A 199 4.11 6.31 -4.82
N LEU A 200 4.24 5.12 -5.41
CA LEU A 200 3.19 4.53 -6.26
C LEU A 200 1.93 4.19 -5.46
N ILE A 201 2.06 3.61 -4.26
CA ILE A 201 0.92 3.35 -3.37
C ILE A 201 0.21 4.66 -3.04
N GLU A 202 0.96 5.71 -2.67
CA GLU A 202 0.40 7.03 -2.38
C GLU A 202 -0.31 7.64 -3.60
N TYR A 203 0.34 7.58 -4.77
CA TYR A 203 -0.22 8.03 -6.03
C TYR A 203 -1.55 7.33 -6.33
N ARG A 204 -1.61 6.00 -6.22
CA ARG A 204 -2.84 5.25 -6.44
C ARG A 204 -3.92 5.63 -5.42
N MET A 205 -3.59 5.68 -4.13
CA MET A 205 -4.53 6.05 -3.05
C MET A 205 -5.15 7.44 -3.19
N LYS A 206 -4.43 8.36 -3.85
CA LYS A 206 -4.89 9.71 -4.16
C LYS A 206 -5.78 9.78 -5.41
N ASN A 207 -5.45 9.02 -6.44
CA ASN A 207 -6.07 9.14 -7.77
C ASN A 207 -7.15 8.10 -8.07
N GLU A 208 -7.20 7.00 -7.32
CA GLU A 208 -8.16 5.91 -7.49
C GLU A 208 -9.04 5.74 -6.23
N ARG A 209 -10.22 5.12 -6.40
CA ARG A 209 -11.13 4.79 -5.30
C ARG A 209 -11.03 3.28 -5.01
N PHE A 210 -10.66 2.95 -3.78
CA PHE A 210 -10.51 1.58 -3.28
C PHE A 210 -11.51 1.22 -2.19
N VAL A 211 -12.14 2.21 -1.58
CA VAL A 211 -13.23 1.98 -0.64
C VAL A 211 -14.55 1.82 -1.38
N THR A 212 -15.24 0.73 -1.08
CA THR A 212 -16.61 0.50 -1.55
C THR A 212 -17.57 0.71 -0.39
N ARG A 213 -18.47 1.68 -0.54
CA ARG A 213 -19.55 1.92 0.43
C ARG A 213 -20.51 0.73 0.43
N GLY A 214 -20.80 0.23 1.62
CA GLY A 214 -21.73 -0.88 1.86
C GLY A 214 -23.05 -0.41 2.46
N GLN A 215 -23.53 -1.16 3.45
CA GLN A 215 -24.83 -0.95 4.07
C GLN A 215 -24.82 0.26 5.00
N THR A 216 -25.98 0.90 5.08
CA THR A 216 -26.24 2.01 6.00
C THR A 216 -27.35 1.59 6.97
N VAL A 217 -27.10 1.73 8.27
CA VAL A 217 -28.07 1.35 9.32
C VAL A 217 -28.16 2.40 10.40
N ARG A 218 -29.37 2.61 10.94
CA ARG A 218 -29.55 3.42 12.15
C ARG A 218 -28.96 2.68 13.34
N MET A 219 -28.12 3.35 14.12
CA MET A 219 -27.40 2.81 15.25
C MET A 219 -27.63 3.67 16.49
N PRO A 220 -28.67 3.38 17.29
CA PRO A 220 -28.84 4.01 18.59
C PRO A 220 -27.73 3.55 19.54
N THR A 221 -27.09 4.49 20.23
CA THR A 221 -26.05 4.20 21.22
C THR A 221 -26.35 4.93 22.52
N ARG A 222 -25.65 4.58 23.61
CA ARG A 222 -25.74 5.33 24.87
C ARG A 222 -25.27 6.79 24.77
N PHE A 223 -24.57 7.15 23.70
CA PHE A 223 -24.05 8.50 23.47
C PHE A 223 -24.96 9.34 22.55
N GLY A 224 -25.94 8.72 21.91
CA GLY A 224 -26.83 9.36 20.94
C GLY A 224 -27.09 8.49 19.71
N GLU A 225 -27.87 9.04 18.78
CA GLU A 225 -28.27 8.41 17.52
C GLU A 225 -27.21 8.61 16.44
N PHE A 226 -26.70 7.52 15.87
CA PHE A 226 -25.77 7.56 14.75
C PHE A 226 -26.34 6.84 13.53
N THR A 227 -25.83 7.19 12.37
CA THR A 227 -25.93 6.39 11.15
C THR A 227 -24.62 5.63 10.98
N LEU A 228 -24.67 4.31 10.98
CA LEU A 228 -23.52 3.45 10.73
C LEU A 228 -23.45 3.14 9.23
N VAL A 229 -22.30 3.40 8.61
CA VAL A 229 -22.00 3.06 7.21
C VAL A 229 -20.83 2.09 7.19
N SER A 230 -20.93 0.99 6.43
CA SER A 230 -19.81 0.06 6.23
C SER A 230 -19.00 0.37 4.96
N PHE A 231 -17.72 0.05 4.97
CA PHE A 231 -16.78 0.24 3.87
C PHE A 231 -15.89 -0.98 3.70
N THR A 232 -15.81 -1.54 2.50
CA THR A 232 -14.90 -2.63 2.18
C THR A 232 -13.75 -2.16 1.30
N THR A 233 -12.62 -2.86 1.37
CA THR A 233 -11.46 -2.68 0.50
C THR A 233 -11.10 -4.02 -0.14
N PRO A 234 -10.29 -4.06 -1.21
CA PRO A 234 -9.79 -5.32 -1.77
C PRO A 234 -8.88 -6.13 -0.84
N VAL A 235 -8.34 -5.49 0.21
CA VAL A 235 -7.28 -6.04 1.06
C VAL A 235 -7.77 -6.51 2.42
N ASP A 236 -8.78 -5.83 2.96
CA ASP A 236 -9.29 -6.08 4.30
C ASP A 236 -10.38 -7.14 4.29
N ARG A 237 -10.26 -8.12 5.20
CA ARG A 237 -11.28 -9.17 5.36
C ARG A 237 -12.56 -8.66 5.99
N GLU A 238 -12.44 -7.68 6.89
CA GLU A 238 -13.55 -7.13 7.66
C GLU A 238 -13.79 -5.68 7.23
N PRO A 239 -15.06 -5.25 7.14
CA PRO A 239 -15.37 -3.89 6.74
C PRO A 239 -14.87 -2.88 7.78
N HIS A 240 -14.38 -1.75 7.29
CA HIS A 240 -14.28 -0.53 8.09
C HIS A 240 -15.67 0.08 8.29
N LEU A 241 -15.79 0.92 9.31
CA LEU A 241 -17.07 1.49 9.70
C LEU A 241 -16.96 3.00 9.84
N ALA A 242 -18.05 3.71 9.58
CA ALA A 242 -18.20 5.12 9.94
C ALA A 242 -19.50 5.34 10.71
N LEU A 243 -19.39 5.92 11.91
CA LEU A 243 -20.52 6.40 12.69
C LEU A 243 -20.71 7.89 12.41
N CYS A 244 -21.81 8.23 11.76
CA CYS A 244 -22.09 9.57 11.26
C CYS A 244 -23.25 10.22 12.02
N CYS A 245 -23.19 11.53 12.18
CA CYS A 245 -24.20 12.35 12.86
C CYS A 245 -24.44 13.65 12.08
N GLY A 246 -25.66 14.20 12.12
CA GLY A 246 -25.97 15.51 11.53
C GLY A 246 -25.97 15.55 10.01
N GLY A 247 -26.48 14.51 9.36
CA GLY A 247 -26.56 14.39 7.89
C GLY A 247 -25.26 13.98 7.20
N VAL A 248 -24.19 13.71 7.98
CA VAL A 248 -22.91 13.25 7.41
C VAL A 248 -23.08 11.88 6.75
N GLY A 249 -22.57 11.76 5.52
CA GLY A 249 -22.66 10.54 4.73
C GLY A 249 -24.02 10.25 4.11
N GLU A 250 -25.02 11.11 4.28
CA GLU A 250 -26.30 10.98 3.56
C GLU A 250 -26.09 11.10 2.06
N LEU A 251 -26.87 10.33 1.30
CA LEU A 251 -26.82 10.32 -0.16
C LEU A 251 -27.89 11.24 -0.73
N GLY A 252 -27.51 11.99 -1.77
CA GLY A 252 -28.43 12.76 -2.58
C GLY A 252 -29.26 11.87 -3.53
N PRO A 253 -30.18 12.47 -4.30
CA PRO A 253 -31.02 11.76 -5.27
C PRO A 253 -30.23 11.04 -6.38
N ASP A 254 -29.01 11.48 -6.64
CA ASP A 254 -28.05 10.90 -7.60
C ASP A 254 -27.26 9.72 -7.03
N GLY A 255 -27.46 9.39 -5.74
CA GLY A 255 -26.73 8.32 -5.06
C GLY A 255 -25.33 8.72 -4.61
N GLU A 256 -24.92 9.98 -4.78
CA GLU A 256 -23.65 10.51 -4.32
C GLU A 256 -23.80 11.16 -2.94
N ALA A 257 -22.72 11.20 -2.16
CA ALA A 257 -22.79 11.79 -0.82
C ALA A 257 -22.97 13.31 -0.88
N ILE A 258 -23.89 13.81 -0.04
CA ILE A 258 -24.15 15.25 0.07
C ILE A 258 -22.88 15.94 0.58
N PRO A 259 -22.33 16.92 -0.15
CA PRO A 259 -21.09 17.56 0.24
C PRO A 259 -21.28 18.46 1.46
N HIS A 260 -20.27 18.48 2.32
CA HIS A 260 -20.22 19.37 3.48
C HIS A 260 -19.15 20.45 3.27
N PRO A 261 -19.54 21.71 2.97
CA PRO A 261 -18.58 22.77 2.68
C PRO A 261 -17.84 23.24 3.93
N ASP A 262 -18.50 23.27 5.08
CA ASP A 262 -17.90 23.69 6.35
C ASP A 262 -17.06 22.58 6.99
N PRO A 263 -16.01 22.92 7.77
CA PRO A 263 -15.21 21.95 8.49
C PRO A 263 -16.04 21.07 9.45
N VAL A 264 -16.00 19.75 9.26
CA VAL A 264 -16.75 18.77 10.05
C VAL A 264 -15.86 18.12 11.12
N LEU A 265 -16.40 17.90 12.32
CA LEU A 265 -15.70 17.21 13.40
C LEU A 265 -15.51 15.73 13.06
N VAL A 266 -14.25 15.28 12.98
CA VAL A 266 -13.93 13.89 12.60
C VAL A 266 -12.94 13.26 13.56
N ARG A 267 -13.21 11.99 13.92
CA ARG A 267 -12.26 11.11 14.60
C ARG A 267 -11.90 9.94 13.70
N VAL A 268 -10.62 9.78 13.38
CA VAL A 268 -10.11 8.55 12.75
C VAL A 268 -9.52 7.64 13.82
N GLU A 269 -10.29 6.61 14.17
CA GLU A 269 -9.99 5.61 15.19
C GLU A 269 -9.42 4.34 14.57
N SER A 270 -8.35 3.83 15.16
CA SER A 270 -7.82 2.50 14.79
C SER A 270 -8.36 1.49 15.79
N GLU A 271 -8.80 0.34 15.29
CA GLU A 271 -9.27 -0.76 16.12
C GLU A 271 -8.33 -1.10 17.28
N CYS A 272 -8.94 -1.33 18.44
CA CYS A 272 -8.27 -1.80 19.66
C CYS A 272 -9.27 -2.66 20.44
N LEU A 273 -9.40 -3.93 20.10
CA LEU A 273 -10.31 -4.89 20.74
C LEU A 273 -10.19 -4.85 22.27
N THR A 274 -8.95 -4.90 22.78
CA THR A 274 -8.70 -4.87 24.23
C THR A 274 -9.18 -3.58 24.88
N GLY A 275 -9.05 -2.43 24.22
CA GLY A 275 -9.46 -1.13 24.75
C GLY A 275 -10.95 -0.84 24.55
N HIS A 276 -11.48 -1.09 23.35
CA HIS A 276 -12.84 -0.72 22.95
C HIS A 276 -13.90 -1.71 23.45
N VAL A 277 -13.58 -3.01 23.52
CA VAL A 277 -14.56 -4.05 23.90
C VAL A 277 -14.35 -4.50 25.33
N PHE A 278 -13.10 -4.75 25.74
CA PHE A 278 -12.79 -5.23 27.09
C PHE A 278 -12.42 -4.13 28.09
N HIS A 279 -12.45 -2.86 27.66
CA HIS A 279 -12.15 -1.70 28.51
C HIS A 279 -10.81 -1.82 29.26
N SER A 280 -9.77 -2.29 28.56
CA SER A 280 -8.45 -2.49 29.15
C SER A 280 -7.85 -1.19 29.68
N ALA A 281 -7.50 -1.17 30.97
CA ALA A 281 -6.83 -0.05 31.62
C ALA A 281 -5.37 0.15 31.16
N ARG A 282 -4.76 -0.78 30.40
CA ARG A 282 -3.38 -0.67 29.88
C ARG A 282 -3.25 0.37 28.76
N CYS A 283 -4.36 0.76 28.14
CA CYS A 283 -4.39 1.78 27.09
C CYS A 283 -5.49 2.78 27.37
N ASP A 284 -5.55 3.82 26.55
CA ASP A 284 -6.53 4.90 26.59
C ASP A 284 -7.55 4.83 25.44
N CYS A 285 -7.50 3.77 24.62
CA CYS A 285 -8.28 3.70 23.39
C CYS A 285 -9.80 3.65 23.64
N GLY A 286 -10.24 2.90 24.67
CA GLY A 286 -11.65 2.84 25.06
C GLY A 286 -12.20 4.20 25.43
N ASP A 287 -11.55 4.87 26.38
CA ASP A 287 -11.97 6.20 26.84
C ASP A 287 -11.94 7.25 25.72
N GLN A 288 -10.94 7.18 24.82
CA GLN A 288 -10.89 8.06 23.65
C GLN A 288 -12.04 7.80 22.66
N LEU A 289 -12.39 6.55 22.39
CA LEU A 289 -13.51 6.20 21.51
C LEU A 289 -14.82 6.78 22.06
N GLU A 290 -15.09 6.55 23.35
CA GLU A 290 -16.30 7.04 24.01
C GLU A 290 -16.35 8.58 24.03
N THR A 291 -15.24 9.23 24.41
CA THR A 291 -15.13 10.69 24.41
C THR A 291 -15.37 11.27 23.02
N ALA A 292 -14.82 10.65 21.97
CA ALA A 292 -15.04 11.10 20.60
C ALA A 292 -16.52 11.01 20.19
N MET A 293 -17.19 9.91 20.51
CA MET A 293 -18.63 9.75 20.22
C MET A 293 -19.47 10.80 20.95
N GLN A 294 -19.17 11.08 22.22
CA GLN A 294 -19.86 12.13 22.99
C GLN A 294 -19.65 13.52 22.40
N LEU A 295 -18.42 13.87 22.01
CA LEU A 295 -18.10 15.16 21.40
C LEU A 295 -18.81 15.34 20.07
N ILE A 296 -18.84 14.30 19.22
CA ILE A 296 -19.55 14.32 17.93
C ILE A 296 -21.05 14.56 18.13
N GLN A 297 -21.66 13.88 19.10
CA GLN A 297 -23.08 14.06 19.41
C GLN A 297 -23.38 15.44 19.99
N ARG A 298 -22.50 15.95 20.87
CA ARG A 298 -22.63 17.31 21.42
C ARG A 298 -22.52 18.39 20.35
N GLU A 299 -21.65 18.20 19.37
CA GLU A 299 -21.53 19.10 18.21
C GLU A 299 -22.76 19.02 17.29
N GLY A 300 -23.45 17.87 17.28
CA GLY A 300 -24.63 17.62 16.45
C GLY A 300 -24.30 17.31 14.99
N LYS A 301 -23.03 17.35 14.58
CA LYS A 301 -22.56 17.03 13.23
C LYS A 301 -21.13 16.53 13.24
N GLY A 302 -20.90 15.33 12.73
CA GLY A 302 -19.56 14.74 12.70
C GLY A 302 -19.51 13.28 12.27
N ALA A 303 -18.30 12.74 12.18
CA ALA A 303 -18.07 11.33 11.88
C ALA A 303 -16.94 10.71 12.71
N LEU A 304 -17.16 9.48 13.16
CA LEU A 304 -16.12 8.61 13.70
C LEU A 304 -15.85 7.49 12.70
N ILE A 305 -14.65 7.48 12.14
CA ILE A 305 -14.17 6.47 11.19
C ILE A 305 -13.39 5.43 11.98
N TYR A 306 -13.87 4.19 11.95
CA TYR A 306 -13.29 3.05 12.64
C TYR A 306 -12.58 2.14 11.64
N LEU A 307 -11.25 2.22 11.61
CA LEU A 307 -10.40 1.42 10.76
C LEU A 307 -10.03 0.10 11.45
N ARG A 308 -10.15 -1.02 10.74
CA ARG A 308 -9.87 -2.38 11.24
C ARG A 308 -8.37 -2.69 11.28
N GLN A 309 -7.62 -1.81 11.97
CA GLN A 309 -6.16 -1.80 12.03
C GLN A 309 -5.63 -2.04 13.45
N GLU A 310 -5.91 -3.22 14.01
CA GLU A 310 -5.52 -3.60 15.36
C GLU A 310 -4.00 -3.50 15.61
N GLY A 311 -3.63 -3.06 16.82
CA GLY A 311 -2.23 -3.05 17.27
C GLY A 311 -1.34 -2.07 16.50
N ARG A 312 -1.89 -1.01 15.88
CA ARG A 312 -1.18 -0.17 14.89
C ARG A 312 -0.87 -0.93 13.60
N ALA A 313 -1.84 -1.72 13.15
CA ALA A 313 -1.77 -2.59 11.97
C ALA A 313 -0.75 -3.75 12.05
N ILE A 314 -0.31 -4.15 13.26
CA ILE A 314 0.46 -5.39 13.46
C ILE A 314 -0.43 -6.59 13.79
N GLY A 315 -1.71 -6.35 14.07
CA GLY A 315 -2.70 -7.36 14.44
C GLY A 315 -2.70 -7.72 15.93
N LEU A 316 -3.78 -8.35 16.37
CA LEU A 316 -4.00 -8.69 17.79
C LEU A 316 -2.92 -9.64 18.34
N HIS A 317 -2.55 -10.67 17.57
CA HIS A 317 -1.58 -11.67 18.03
C HIS A 317 -0.22 -11.03 18.36
N ASN A 318 0.30 -10.20 17.46
CA ASN A 318 1.56 -9.49 17.68
C ASN A 318 1.46 -8.44 18.79
N LYS A 319 0.32 -7.77 18.93
CA LYS A 319 0.06 -6.87 20.07
C LYS A 319 0.16 -7.61 21.40
N LEU A 320 -0.39 -8.82 21.50
CA LEU A 320 -0.28 -9.64 22.71
C LEU A 320 1.16 -10.07 22.99
N ARG A 321 1.93 -10.44 21.95
CA ARG A 321 3.38 -10.70 22.08
C ARG A 321 4.13 -9.47 22.59
N ALA A 322 3.80 -8.28 22.09
CA ALA A 322 4.39 -7.03 22.55
C ALA A 322 4.02 -6.74 24.01
N TYR A 323 2.80 -7.07 24.46
CA TYR A 323 2.41 -6.97 25.87
C TYR A 323 3.24 -7.88 26.77
N THR A 324 3.54 -9.11 26.35
CA THR A 324 4.40 -10.01 27.12
C THR A 324 5.81 -9.42 27.32
N LEU A 325 6.36 -8.78 26.29
CA LEU A 325 7.66 -8.09 26.38
C LEU A 325 7.58 -6.82 27.24
N GLN A 326 6.46 -6.10 27.20
CA GLN A 326 6.24 -4.95 28.07
C GLN A 326 6.14 -5.34 29.54
N ASP A 327 5.51 -6.47 29.84
CA ASP A 327 5.45 -7.04 31.19
C ASP A 327 6.86 -7.46 31.69
N GLN A 328 7.84 -7.60 30.79
CA GLN A 328 9.26 -7.84 31.09
C GLN A 328 10.10 -6.55 31.15
N GLY A 329 9.45 -5.38 31.03
CA GLY A 329 10.08 -4.06 31.24
C GLY A 329 10.39 -3.27 29.97
N LEU A 330 10.13 -3.80 28.77
CA LEU A 330 10.30 -3.05 27.52
C LEU A 330 9.15 -2.04 27.36
N ASP A 331 9.40 -0.92 26.70
CA ASP A 331 8.29 -0.05 26.29
C ASP A 331 7.62 -0.52 24.98
N THR A 332 6.59 0.20 24.54
CA THR A 332 5.85 -0.19 23.33
C THR A 332 6.68 -0.13 22.04
N VAL A 333 7.66 0.78 21.94
CA VAL A 333 8.53 0.88 20.77
C VAL A 333 9.55 -0.26 20.80
N GLU A 334 10.22 -0.44 21.94
CA GLU A 334 11.24 -1.48 22.14
C GLU A 334 10.66 -2.88 21.97
N ALA A 335 9.45 -3.13 22.48
CA ALA A 335 8.76 -4.40 22.32
C ALA A 335 8.44 -4.71 20.85
N ASN A 336 8.09 -3.70 20.05
CA ASN A 336 7.85 -3.89 18.62
C ASN A 336 9.16 -4.14 17.87
N GLU A 337 10.21 -3.37 18.16
CA GLU A 337 11.55 -3.56 17.58
C GLU A 337 12.10 -4.96 17.88
N ALA A 338 11.96 -5.43 19.13
CA ALA A 338 12.35 -6.79 19.53
C ALA A 338 11.58 -7.90 18.80
N LEU A 339 10.36 -7.62 18.31
CA LEU A 339 9.56 -8.53 17.49
C LEU A 339 9.85 -8.39 15.99
N GLY A 340 10.76 -7.51 15.58
CA GLY A 340 11.01 -7.18 14.17
C GLY A 340 9.83 -6.49 13.50
N LEU A 341 9.02 -5.75 14.27
CA LEU A 341 7.82 -5.06 13.81
C LEU A 341 8.05 -3.54 13.82
N PRO A 342 7.52 -2.81 12.82
CA PRO A 342 7.63 -1.37 12.84
C PRO A 342 6.81 -0.76 13.98
N PRO A 343 7.21 0.41 14.49
CA PRO A 343 6.54 1.07 15.61
C PRO A 343 5.12 1.56 15.27
N ASP A 344 4.81 1.79 13.99
CA ASP A 344 3.50 2.17 13.48
C ASP A 344 3.36 1.83 11.99
N ARG A 345 2.45 0.90 11.65
CA ARG A 345 2.19 0.44 10.27
C ARG A 345 0.86 0.94 9.70
N ARG A 346 0.22 1.91 10.36
CA ARG A 346 -1.10 2.38 9.97
C ARG A 346 -1.06 3.16 8.66
N ASP A 347 -1.93 2.76 7.73
CA ASP A 347 -2.25 3.51 6.53
C ASP A 347 -3.52 4.34 6.75
N TYR A 348 -3.43 5.64 6.46
CA TYR A 348 -4.54 6.59 6.61
C TYR A 348 -5.23 6.90 5.27
N GLY A 349 -4.77 6.34 4.15
CA GLY A 349 -5.37 6.49 2.82
C GLY A 349 -6.80 5.99 2.78
N VAL A 350 -7.07 4.84 3.40
CA VAL A 350 -8.44 4.30 3.54
C VAL A 350 -9.33 5.26 4.36
N GLY A 351 -8.84 5.74 5.50
CA GLY A 351 -9.58 6.72 6.30
C GLY A 351 -9.87 8.01 5.52
N ALA A 352 -8.92 8.46 4.71
CA ALA A 352 -9.12 9.63 3.86
C ALA A 352 -10.15 9.39 2.75
N GLN A 353 -10.14 8.21 2.12
CA GLN A 353 -11.15 7.84 1.13
C GLN A 353 -12.55 7.72 1.74
N ILE A 354 -12.67 7.15 2.94
CA ILE A 354 -13.94 7.12 3.69
C ILE A 354 -14.43 8.54 3.96
N CYS A 355 -13.57 9.45 4.44
CA CYS A 355 -13.95 10.87 4.58
C CYS A 355 -14.49 11.46 3.27
N ARG A 356 -13.79 11.21 2.14
CA ARG A 356 -14.20 11.75 0.84
C ARG A 356 -15.54 11.19 0.38
N ASP A 357 -15.77 9.89 0.60
CA ASP A 357 -17.02 9.19 0.32
C ASP A 357 -18.17 9.71 1.19
N LEU A 358 -17.90 10.13 2.43
CA LEU A 358 -18.90 10.72 3.32
C LEU A 358 -19.23 12.20 2.97
N GLY A 359 -18.75 12.70 1.84
CA GLY A 359 -18.97 14.10 1.42
C GLY A 359 -18.06 15.11 2.13
N LEU A 360 -17.01 14.65 2.84
CA LEU A 360 -16.13 15.51 3.62
C LEU A 360 -14.91 15.97 2.79
N ARG A 361 -14.54 17.24 2.97
CA ARG A 361 -13.34 17.84 2.36
C ARG A 361 -12.54 18.66 3.36
N GLN A 362 -13.21 19.31 4.31
CA GLN A 362 -12.59 20.09 5.38
C GLN A 362 -12.89 19.45 6.74
N LEU A 363 -11.85 19.21 7.54
CA LEU A 363 -11.97 18.47 8.79
C LEU A 363 -11.50 19.30 10.00
N ARG A 364 -12.24 19.19 11.11
CA ARG A 364 -11.74 19.49 12.45
C ARG A 364 -11.43 18.14 13.10
N ILE A 365 -10.15 17.79 13.21
CA ILE A 365 -9.75 16.43 13.55
C ILE A 365 -9.47 16.25 15.05
N LEU A 366 -10.12 15.24 15.66
CA LEU A 366 -9.88 14.83 17.05
C LEU A 366 -8.66 13.90 17.14
N THR A 367 -7.47 14.44 17.40
CA THR A 367 -6.23 13.66 17.52
C THR A 367 -5.18 14.35 18.38
N ASN A 368 -4.46 13.56 19.18
CA ASN A 368 -3.26 14.01 19.89
C ASN A 368 -1.98 13.76 19.09
N ASN A 369 -2.06 13.05 17.96
CA ASN A 369 -0.89 12.70 17.13
C ASN A 369 -0.77 13.66 15.94
N PRO A 370 0.25 14.53 15.88
CA PRO A 370 0.46 15.45 14.76
C PRO A 370 0.78 14.73 13.44
N LYS A 371 1.40 13.53 13.46
CA LYS A 371 1.67 12.75 12.24
C LYS A 371 0.40 12.27 11.53
N LYS A 372 -0.73 12.16 12.24
CA LYS A 372 -2.03 11.84 11.61
C LYS A 372 -2.52 12.95 10.69
N ILE A 373 -2.14 14.20 10.95
CA ILE A 373 -2.58 15.37 10.18
C ILE A 373 -1.92 15.40 8.83
N SER A 374 -0.58 15.40 8.81
CA SER A 374 0.19 15.48 7.56
C SER A 374 -0.17 14.37 6.59
N ARG A 375 -0.43 13.15 7.08
CA ARG A 375 -0.85 12.02 6.23
C ARG A 375 -2.25 12.17 5.64
N LEU A 376 -3.21 12.82 6.31
CA LEU A 376 -4.54 13.03 5.74
C LEU A 376 -4.54 14.16 4.69
N GLU A 377 -3.71 15.18 4.89
CA GLU A 377 -3.56 16.29 3.95
C GLU A 377 -2.98 15.84 2.60
N VAL A 378 -2.04 14.91 2.64
CA VAL A 378 -1.50 14.23 1.45
C VAL A 378 -2.61 13.62 0.58
N TYR A 379 -3.66 13.09 1.21
CA TYR A 379 -4.81 12.49 0.53
C TYR A 379 -5.92 13.51 0.19
N GLY A 380 -5.59 14.80 0.08
CA GLY A 380 -6.51 15.82 -0.44
C GLY A 380 -7.64 16.22 0.53
N LEU A 381 -7.47 15.97 1.83
CA LEU A 381 -8.35 16.50 2.87
C LEU A 381 -7.71 17.74 3.49
N ARG A 382 -8.47 18.82 3.67
CA ARG A 382 -7.97 20.02 4.36
C ARG A 382 -8.23 19.89 5.85
N ILE A 383 -7.19 19.99 6.68
CA ILE A 383 -7.35 20.04 8.13
C ILE A 383 -7.49 21.50 8.55
N ALA A 384 -8.70 21.90 8.92
CA ALA A 384 -9.00 23.27 9.35
C ALA A 384 -8.60 23.51 10.81
N GLU A 385 -8.70 22.47 11.65
CA GLU A 385 -8.39 22.55 13.07
C GLU A 385 -7.96 21.18 13.60
N GLN A 386 -6.96 21.16 14.49
CA GLN A 386 -6.64 19.98 15.31
C GLN A 386 -7.21 20.19 16.71
N LEU A 387 -8.09 19.29 17.13
CA LEU A 387 -8.67 19.28 18.47
C LEU A 387 -8.05 18.14 19.28
N PRO A 388 -7.54 18.41 20.50
CA PRO A 388 -7.03 17.38 21.37
C PRO A 388 -8.16 16.48 21.89
N ILE A 389 -7.82 15.25 22.22
CA ILE A 389 -8.71 14.30 22.91
C ILE A 389 -8.03 13.82 24.19
N GLN A 390 -8.24 14.55 25.27
CA GLN A 390 -7.58 14.28 26.54
C GLN A 390 -8.46 13.35 27.38
N VAL A 391 -7.88 12.26 27.87
CA VAL A 391 -8.50 11.35 28.83
C VAL A 391 -7.54 11.21 30.02
N PRO A 392 -8.03 11.20 31.28
CA PRO A 392 -7.17 11.10 32.45
C PRO A 392 -6.32 9.83 32.43
N ALA A 393 -5.04 9.95 32.77
CA ALA A 393 -4.19 8.78 32.97
C ALA A 393 -4.66 7.99 34.20
N ASN A 394 -4.51 6.67 34.13
CA ASN A 394 -4.70 5.76 35.26
C ASN A 394 -3.35 5.12 35.63
N PRO A 395 -3.24 4.46 36.79
CA PRO A 395 -1.98 3.86 37.25
C PRO A 395 -1.36 2.83 36.27
N HIS A 396 -2.18 2.18 35.43
CA HIS A 396 -1.74 1.14 34.50
C HIS A 396 -1.28 1.69 33.14
N ASN A 397 -1.78 2.85 32.69
CA ASN A 397 -1.41 3.43 31.39
C ASN A 397 -0.50 4.66 31.47
N ALA A 398 -0.19 5.19 32.66
CA ALA A 398 0.65 6.38 32.81
C ALA A 398 1.99 6.28 32.08
N ALA A 399 2.70 5.14 32.22
CA ALA A 399 3.97 4.90 31.53
C ALA A 399 3.79 4.85 30.00
N TYR A 400 2.75 4.16 29.53
CA TYR A 400 2.40 4.06 28.11
C TYR A 400 2.10 5.43 27.48
N LEU A 401 1.33 6.28 28.19
CA LEU A 401 1.01 7.63 27.75
C LEU A 401 2.24 8.54 27.75
N LYS A 402 3.14 8.37 28.72
CA LYS A 402 4.45 9.04 28.73
C LYS A 402 5.28 8.66 27.50
N THR A 403 5.40 7.38 27.15
CA THR A 403 6.09 6.95 25.93
C THR A 403 5.47 7.55 24.67
N LYS A 404 4.13 7.62 24.58
CA LYS A 404 3.44 8.29 23.46
C LYS A 404 3.81 9.77 23.34
N LYS A 405 3.89 10.48 24.47
CA LYS A 405 4.29 11.88 24.50
C LYS A 405 5.76 12.05 24.11
N ASP A 406 6.64 11.35 24.80
CA ASP A 406 8.08 11.57 24.75
C ASP A 406 8.73 10.99 23.49
N LYS A 407 8.36 9.76 23.08
CA LYS A 407 8.95 9.07 21.92
C LYS A 407 8.14 9.24 20.62
N LEU A 408 6.82 9.44 20.71
CA LEU A 408 5.94 9.50 19.52
C LEU A 408 5.40 10.91 19.22
N GLY A 409 5.71 11.90 20.07
CA GLY A 409 5.34 13.30 19.87
C GLY A 409 3.86 13.60 20.07
N HIS A 410 3.14 12.79 20.85
CA HIS A 410 1.73 13.03 21.11
C HIS A 410 1.52 14.24 22.06
N MET A 411 0.54 15.08 21.76
CA MET A 411 0.12 16.21 22.59
C MET A 411 -0.81 15.75 23.72
N LEU A 412 -0.23 15.29 24.83
CA LEU A 412 -0.95 14.80 26.01
C LEU A 412 -0.67 15.69 27.24
N ALA A 413 -1.74 16.04 27.95
CA ALA A 413 -1.67 16.55 29.31
C ALA A 413 -1.66 15.33 30.25
N LEU A 414 -0.49 15.03 30.84
CA LEU A 414 -0.27 13.90 31.75
C LEU A 414 -0.30 14.36 33.20
#